data_AF-A0A4U9D1R2-F1
#
_entry.id   AF-A0A4U9D1R2-F1
#
_cell.length_a   1.000
_cell.length_b   1.000
_cell.length_c   1.000
_cell.angle_alpha   90.00
_cell.angle_beta   90.00
_cell.angle_gamma   90.00
#
_symmetry.space_group_name_H-M   'P 1'
#
loop_
_entity.id
_entity.type
_entity.pdbx_description
1 polymer ?
#
loop_
_entity_poly.entity_id
_entity_poly.type
_entity_poly.pdbx_seq_one_letter_code
_entity_poly.pdbx_strand_id
1 'polypeptide(L)'
;MVPKDGSAPFFQDYCNWSRIADFEQFVRQSPAAGNCRRPDQSTTAKFFHEHTLVKPAGGSTVTPWHHDQPYYCVEGRQNVSFWIPLDPVAQEISLRCIRGSHLWGEEFSPTRFNGSKLYQHGRFKELPDIDAHQEEYDIVSWALEPGRRDRLPLPNAAGAQR
;
A
#
# COMPACT_ATOMS: atom_id res chain seq x y z
N MET A 1 20.80 10.31 -15.32
CA MET A 1 20.62 11.39 -14.31
C MET A 1 19.21 11.24 -13.78
N VAL A 2 19.03 11.02 -12.48
CA VAL A 2 17.71 10.92 -11.83
C VAL A 2 17.13 12.33 -11.72
N PRO A 3 15.97 12.65 -12.33
CA PRO A 3 15.31 13.92 -12.10
C PRO A 3 14.99 14.05 -10.60
N LYS A 4 15.35 15.16 -9.98
CA LYS A 4 15.08 15.42 -8.54
C LYS A 4 13.75 16.13 -8.31
N ASP A 5 13.05 16.48 -9.38
CA ASP A 5 11.82 17.28 -9.39
C ASP A 5 10.54 16.43 -9.42
N GLY A 6 10.67 15.09 -9.34
CA GLY A 6 9.51 14.19 -9.42
C GLY A 6 8.99 13.98 -10.84
N SER A 7 9.67 14.48 -11.88
CA SER A 7 9.25 14.32 -13.29
C SER A 7 9.45 12.91 -13.83
N ALA A 8 10.01 12.01 -13.04
CA ALA A 8 10.26 10.65 -13.48
C ALA A 8 8.93 9.95 -13.80
N PRO A 9 8.85 9.17 -14.89
CA PRO A 9 7.63 8.47 -15.25
C PRO A 9 7.18 7.58 -14.09
N PHE A 10 5.92 7.71 -13.68
CA PHE A 10 5.28 6.81 -12.74
C PHE A 10 4.09 6.20 -13.45
N PHE A 11 4.16 4.91 -13.74
CA PHE A 11 3.06 4.19 -14.36
C PHE A 11 2.23 3.52 -13.28
N GLN A 12 0.92 3.66 -13.41
CA GLN A 12 -0.04 3.01 -12.54
C GLN A 12 -1.21 2.53 -13.39
N ASP A 13 -1.76 1.38 -13.02
CA ASP A 13 -2.93 0.78 -13.67
C ASP A 13 -3.76 0.03 -12.63
N TYR A 14 -5.08 0.02 -12.79
CA TYR A 14 -5.99 -0.36 -11.70
C TYR A 14 -7.08 -1.31 -12.17
N CYS A 15 -7.39 -2.31 -11.34
CA CYS A 15 -8.41 -3.33 -11.62
C CYS A 15 -8.16 -4.09 -12.94
N ASN A 16 -6.92 -4.48 -13.17
CA ASN A 16 -6.48 -5.24 -14.34
C ASN A 16 -6.98 -6.68 -14.35
N TRP A 17 -7.29 -7.20 -13.16
CA TRP A 17 -7.65 -8.60 -12.95
C TRP A 17 -8.81 -9.11 -13.79
N SER A 18 -9.77 -8.27 -14.19
CA SER A 18 -10.91 -8.71 -15.00
C SER A 18 -10.61 -8.75 -16.50
N ARG A 19 -9.53 -8.09 -16.94
CA ARG A 19 -9.17 -7.91 -18.36
C ARG A 19 -7.90 -8.66 -18.78
N ILE A 20 -7.07 -9.08 -17.83
CA ILE A 20 -5.82 -9.82 -18.06
C ILE A 20 -5.91 -11.15 -17.31
N ALA A 21 -5.84 -12.24 -18.06
CA ALA A 21 -6.06 -13.60 -17.55
C ALA A 21 -5.11 -14.00 -16.42
N ASP A 22 -3.84 -13.58 -16.47
CA ASP A 22 -2.84 -13.92 -15.45
C ASP A 22 -3.17 -13.30 -14.08
N PHE A 23 -3.68 -12.05 -14.08
CA PHE A 23 -4.15 -11.42 -12.85
C PHE A 23 -5.41 -12.11 -12.32
N GLU A 24 -6.38 -12.47 -13.19
CA GLU A 24 -7.55 -13.23 -12.77
C GLU A 24 -7.15 -14.56 -12.13
N GLN A 25 -6.23 -15.28 -12.78
CA GLN A 25 -5.72 -16.55 -12.32
C GLN A 25 -5.06 -16.39 -10.96
N PHE A 26 -4.19 -15.39 -10.78
CA PHE A 26 -3.55 -15.11 -9.50
C PHE A 26 -4.58 -14.84 -8.41
N VAL A 27 -5.57 -13.98 -8.65
CA VAL A 27 -6.61 -13.64 -7.68
C VAL A 27 -7.41 -14.86 -7.25
N ARG A 28 -7.76 -15.76 -8.18
CA ARG A 28 -8.63 -16.91 -7.91
C ARG A 28 -7.89 -18.14 -7.40
N GLN A 29 -6.66 -18.36 -7.83
CA GLN A 29 -5.95 -19.63 -7.67
C GLN A 29 -4.70 -19.53 -6.79
N SER A 30 -4.20 -18.32 -6.51
CA SER A 30 -3.03 -18.17 -5.63
C SER A 30 -3.37 -18.47 -4.16
N PRO A 31 -2.35 -18.81 -3.35
CA PRO A 31 -2.54 -18.98 -1.91
C PRO A 31 -2.75 -17.66 -1.15
N ALA A 32 -2.80 -16.49 -1.83
CA ALA A 32 -2.88 -15.19 -1.18
C ALA A 32 -4.07 -15.07 -0.22
N ALA A 33 -5.25 -15.56 -0.63
CA ALA A 33 -6.44 -15.58 0.21
C ALA A 33 -6.30 -16.46 1.47
N GLY A 34 -5.48 -17.51 1.40
CA GLY A 34 -5.16 -18.37 2.54
C GLY A 34 -4.14 -17.75 3.50
N ASN A 35 -3.31 -16.83 3.01
CA ASN A 35 -2.32 -16.11 3.80
C ASN A 35 -2.89 -14.91 4.56
N CYS A 36 -4.12 -14.48 4.25
CA CYS A 36 -4.83 -13.50 5.05
C CYS A 36 -5.02 -14.07 6.47
N ARG A 37 -4.23 -13.62 7.45
CA ARG A 37 -4.53 -13.91 8.85
C ARG A 37 -5.88 -13.28 9.14
N ARG A 38 -6.86 -14.10 9.55
CA ARG A 38 -8.21 -13.66 9.88
C ARG A 38 -8.25 -13.41 11.39
N PRO A 39 -8.07 -12.16 11.85
CA PRO A 39 -8.00 -11.86 13.29
C PRO A 39 -9.31 -12.17 14.03
N ASP A 40 -10.40 -12.36 13.31
CA ASP A 40 -11.74 -12.71 13.77
C ASP A 40 -12.36 -13.73 12.81
N GLN A 41 -13.43 -14.39 13.25
CA GLN A 41 -14.03 -15.63 12.71
C GLN A 41 -14.56 -15.58 11.26
N SER A 42 -14.07 -14.68 10.40
CA SER A 42 -14.48 -14.65 9.00
C SER A 42 -14.12 -15.96 8.30
N THR A 43 -15.12 -16.60 7.73
CA THR A 43 -14.98 -17.83 6.95
C THR A 43 -14.71 -17.56 5.47
N THR A 44 -14.82 -16.30 5.03
CA THR A 44 -14.66 -15.91 3.63
C THR A 44 -13.69 -14.72 3.47
N ALA A 45 -13.08 -14.62 2.29
CA ALA A 45 -12.35 -13.45 1.86
C ALA A 45 -12.95 -12.98 0.53
N LYS A 46 -13.07 -11.68 0.34
CA LYS A 46 -13.50 -11.09 -0.94
C LYS A 46 -12.34 -10.29 -1.50
N PHE A 47 -11.97 -10.61 -2.74
CA PHE A 47 -11.04 -9.78 -3.48
C PHE A 47 -11.74 -8.46 -3.82
N PHE A 48 -11.08 -7.34 -3.53
CA PHE A 48 -11.64 -6.00 -3.73
C PHE A 48 -11.08 -5.35 -4.99
N HIS A 49 -9.75 -5.24 -5.09
CA HIS A 49 -9.08 -4.72 -6.27
C HIS A 49 -7.60 -5.16 -6.30
N GLU A 50 -6.96 -4.88 -7.45
CA GLU A 50 -5.51 -4.89 -7.63
C GLU A 50 -5.08 -3.53 -8.16
N HIS A 51 -3.83 -3.15 -7.88
CA HIS A 51 -3.20 -1.93 -8.37
C HIS A 51 -1.76 -2.27 -8.81
N THR A 52 -1.46 -2.07 -10.09
CA THR A 52 -0.13 -2.23 -10.66
C THR A 52 0.60 -0.89 -10.61
N LEU A 53 1.81 -0.90 -10.05
CA LEU A 53 2.65 0.29 -9.86
C LEU A 53 4.03 0.02 -10.45
N VAL A 54 4.50 0.89 -11.33
CA VAL A 54 5.85 0.80 -11.92
C VAL A 54 6.57 2.12 -11.70
N LYS A 55 7.66 2.05 -10.93
CA LYS A 55 8.62 3.13 -10.69
C LYS A 55 9.94 2.76 -11.40
N PRO A 56 10.31 3.43 -12.49
CA PRO A 56 11.58 3.20 -13.17
C PRO A 56 12.76 3.48 -12.25
N ALA A 57 13.87 2.78 -12.50
CA ALA A 57 15.14 3.07 -11.84
C ALA A 57 15.52 4.54 -12.05
N GLY A 58 15.89 5.22 -10.96
CA GLY A 58 16.20 6.63 -11.01
C GLY A 58 14.99 7.55 -11.08
N GLY A 59 13.82 7.09 -10.65
CA GLY A 59 12.71 7.96 -10.30
C GLY A 59 12.87 8.57 -8.91
N SER A 60 12.31 9.76 -8.70
CA SER A 60 12.27 10.45 -7.40
C SER A 60 10.87 10.55 -6.80
N THR A 61 9.90 9.83 -7.38
CA THR A 61 8.49 9.89 -6.98
C THR A 61 8.26 9.06 -5.73
N VAL A 62 8.23 9.73 -4.59
CA VAL A 62 7.89 9.14 -3.29
C VAL A 62 6.38 8.99 -3.19
N THR A 63 5.92 7.81 -2.77
CA THR A 63 4.52 7.63 -2.37
C THR A 63 4.36 8.18 -0.96
N PRO A 64 3.50 9.19 -0.74
CA PRO A 64 3.33 9.81 0.57
C PRO A 64 2.79 8.81 1.61
N TRP A 65 3.02 9.10 2.88
CA TRP A 65 2.41 8.34 3.97
C TRP A 65 0.88 8.42 3.90
N HIS A 66 0.21 7.28 4.05
CA HIS A 66 -1.25 7.22 4.08
C HIS A 66 -1.77 5.93 4.71
N HIS A 67 -3.03 5.96 5.17
CA HIS A 67 -3.87 4.76 5.32
C HIS A 67 -4.63 4.51 4.01
N ASP A 68 -4.78 3.25 3.63
CA ASP A 68 -5.50 2.82 2.43
C ASP A 68 -7.03 3.03 2.55
N GLN A 69 -7.59 2.71 3.72
CA GLN A 69 -9.03 2.68 3.98
C GLN A 69 -9.81 3.93 3.50
N PRO A 70 -9.33 5.17 3.70
CA PRO A 70 -10.05 6.38 3.27
C PRO A 70 -10.08 6.60 1.75
N TYR A 71 -9.27 5.88 0.97
CA TYR A 71 -9.30 5.91 -0.50
C TYR A 71 -10.37 4.98 -1.08
N TYR A 72 -10.91 4.05 -0.28
CA TYR A 72 -11.79 2.99 -0.77
C TYR A 72 -13.27 3.31 -0.55
N CYS A 73 -14.11 2.74 -1.41
CA CYS A 73 -15.58 2.82 -1.31
C CYS A 73 -16.19 1.72 -0.41
N VAL A 74 -15.37 1.04 0.38
CA VAL A 74 -15.77 -0.01 1.32
C VAL A 74 -15.24 0.35 2.69
N GLU A 75 -15.96 0.03 3.76
CA GLU A 75 -15.55 0.27 5.14
C GLU A 75 -15.32 -1.05 5.88
N GLY A 76 -14.30 -1.10 6.74
CA GLY A 76 -14.08 -2.26 7.60
C GLY A 76 -12.72 -2.24 8.28
N ARG A 77 -12.57 -3.08 9.31
CA ARG A 77 -11.29 -3.28 10.01
C ARG A 77 -10.54 -4.53 9.54
N GLN A 78 -11.22 -5.36 8.75
CA GLN A 78 -10.72 -6.64 8.24
C GLN A 78 -10.30 -6.54 6.77
N ASN A 79 -9.68 -5.42 6.42
CA ASN A 79 -9.07 -5.20 5.11
C ASN A 79 -7.56 -5.48 5.19
N VAL A 80 -7.04 -6.06 4.12
CA VAL A 80 -5.65 -6.45 4.03
C VAL A 80 -5.15 -6.20 2.61
N SER A 81 -4.02 -5.51 2.51
CA SER A 81 -3.34 -5.24 1.25
C SER A 81 -2.11 -6.14 1.17
N PHE A 82 -1.89 -6.75 0.00
CA PHE A 82 -0.65 -7.47 -0.30
C PHE A 82 0.17 -6.62 -1.25
N TRP A 83 1.37 -6.24 -0.82
CA TRP A 83 2.34 -5.59 -1.68
C TRP A 83 3.29 -6.66 -2.22
N ILE A 84 3.21 -6.94 -3.52
CA ILE A 84 3.90 -8.06 -4.16
C ILE A 84 4.86 -7.50 -5.21
N PRO A 85 6.18 -7.55 -4.96
CA PRO A 85 7.16 -7.08 -5.94
C PRO A 85 7.26 -8.06 -7.13
N LEU A 86 7.31 -7.50 -8.34
CA LEU A 86 7.55 -8.26 -9.58
C LEU A 86 9.04 -8.25 -9.99
N ASP A 87 9.83 -7.34 -9.42
CA ASP A 87 11.29 -7.24 -9.55
C ASP A 87 11.95 -7.22 -8.17
N PRO A 88 13.25 -7.53 -8.03
CA PRO A 88 13.96 -7.36 -6.76
C PRO A 88 13.88 -5.91 -6.26
N VAL A 89 13.53 -5.73 -5.00
CA VAL A 89 13.41 -4.42 -4.36
C VAL A 89 14.31 -4.37 -3.14
N ALA A 90 15.31 -3.48 -3.19
CA ALA A 90 16.19 -3.22 -2.05
C ALA A 90 15.42 -2.54 -0.91
N GLN A 91 15.83 -2.79 0.33
CA GLN A 91 15.10 -2.31 1.51
C GLN A 91 14.93 -0.78 1.52
N GLU A 92 15.93 -0.05 1.01
CA GLU A 92 16.01 1.42 0.98
C GLU A 92 14.90 2.06 0.12
N ILE A 93 14.41 1.33 -0.87
CA ILE A 93 13.36 1.74 -1.83
C ILE A 93 12.09 0.87 -1.72
N SER A 94 12.03 0.04 -0.67
CA SER A 94 10.89 -0.83 -0.40
C SER A 94 9.74 -0.06 0.26
N LEU A 95 8.58 -0.70 0.31
CA LEU A 95 7.46 -0.21 1.10
C LEU A 95 7.85 -0.15 2.58
N ARG A 96 7.64 1.02 3.19
CA ARG A 96 7.77 1.28 4.63
C ARG A 96 6.40 1.28 5.25
N CYS A 97 6.28 0.72 6.45
CA CYS A 97 5.04 0.68 7.22
C CYS A 97 5.29 1.06 8.68
N ILE A 98 4.35 1.73 9.32
CA ILE A 98 4.39 1.93 10.78
C ILE A 98 3.71 0.75 11.45
N ARG A 99 4.48 -0.05 12.21
CA ARG A 99 3.94 -1.21 12.93
C ARG A 99 2.87 -0.75 13.92
N GLY A 100 1.70 -1.40 13.89
CA GLY A 100 0.60 -1.11 14.79
C GLY A 100 -0.26 0.11 14.45
N SER A 101 0.06 0.87 13.39
CA SER A 101 -0.72 2.06 12.99
C SER A 101 -2.19 1.78 12.65
N HIS A 102 -2.51 0.59 12.15
CA HIS A 102 -3.89 0.09 11.97
C HIS A 102 -4.72 0.03 13.27
N LEU A 103 -4.07 0.13 14.44
CA LEU A 103 -4.71 0.13 15.77
C LEU A 103 -4.89 1.53 16.36
N TRP A 104 -4.44 2.59 15.67
CA TRP A 104 -4.56 3.97 16.19
C TRP A 104 -6.00 4.43 16.40
N GLY A 105 -6.97 3.77 15.77
CA GLY A 105 -8.39 4.14 15.90
C GLY A 105 -8.76 5.43 15.17
N GLU A 106 -7.86 5.93 14.32
CA GLU A 106 -8.00 7.17 13.58
C GLU A 106 -8.06 6.91 12.06
N GLU A 107 -8.82 7.75 11.36
CA GLU A 107 -8.90 7.77 9.91
C GLU A 107 -8.35 9.11 9.39
N PHE A 108 -7.43 9.04 8.43
CA PHE A 108 -6.70 10.21 7.91
C PHE A 108 -7.17 10.59 6.50
N SER A 109 -7.10 11.87 6.18
CA SER A 109 -7.56 12.41 4.90
C SER A 109 -6.77 11.79 3.75
N PRO A 110 -7.42 11.24 2.71
CA PRO A 110 -6.74 10.77 1.53
C PRO A 110 -6.21 11.98 0.75
N THR A 111 -4.94 11.92 0.36
CA THR A 111 -4.24 12.99 -0.35
C THR A 111 -3.74 12.52 -1.71
N ARG A 112 -3.56 13.47 -2.62
CA ARG A 112 -2.84 13.27 -3.87
C ARG A 112 -1.33 13.35 -3.60
N PHE A 113 -0.51 12.92 -4.55
CA PHE A 113 0.96 12.99 -4.44
C PHE A 113 1.50 14.42 -4.22
N ASN A 114 0.74 15.44 -4.60
CA ASN A 114 1.07 16.85 -4.36
C ASN A 114 0.58 17.39 -3.00
N GLY A 115 0.08 16.53 -2.11
CA GLY A 115 -0.41 16.87 -0.77
C GLY A 115 -1.83 17.46 -0.72
N SER A 116 -2.47 17.77 -1.86
CA SER A 116 -3.86 18.22 -1.85
C SER A 116 -4.83 17.09 -1.51
N LYS A 117 -5.95 17.41 -0.85
CA LYS A 117 -7.00 16.43 -0.53
C LYS A 117 -7.55 15.78 -1.81
N LEU A 118 -7.80 14.47 -1.75
CA LEU A 118 -8.36 13.73 -2.86
C LEU A 118 -9.80 14.19 -3.17
N TYR A 119 -10.58 14.43 -2.11
CA TYR A 119 -11.95 14.94 -2.14
C TYR A 119 -12.28 15.74 -0.88
N GLN A 120 -13.35 16.54 -0.92
CA GLN A 120 -13.81 17.35 0.21
C GLN A 120 -14.55 16.49 1.23
N HIS A 121 -14.23 16.65 2.52
CA HIS A 121 -14.89 15.95 3.63
C HIS A 121 -14.69 16.70 4.96
N GLY A 122 -15.51 16.37 5.96
CA GLY A 122 -15.34 16.79 7.37
C GLY A 122 -14.98 15.66 8.34
N ARG A 123 -14.88 14.41 7.85
CA ARG A 123 -14.73 13.20 8.69
C ARG A 123 -13.29 12.90 9.13
N PHE A 124 -12.35 12.93 8.19
CA PHE A 124 -10.98 12.45 8.44
C PHE A 124 -10.06 13.52 9.01
N LYS A 125 -9.10 13.09 9.83
CA LYS A 125 -8.04 13.94 10.38
C LYS A 125 -6.92 14.16 9.37
N GLU A 126 -6.10 15.17 9.55
CA GLU A 126 -4.83 15.26 8.81
C GLU A 126 -3.85 14.23 9.37
N LEU A 127 -3.04 13.63 8.49
CA LEU A 127 -1.98 12.71 8.91
C LEU A 127 -0.87 13.53 9.59
N PRO A 128 -0.29 13.05 10.72
CA PRO A 128 0.89 13.67 11.30
C PRO A 128 2.05 13.72 10.29
N ASP A 129 2.97 14.68 10.48
CA ASP A 129 4.19 14.75 9.69
C ASP A 129 5.16 13.64 10.10
N ILE A 130 4.94 12.44 9.57
CA ILE A 130 5.73 11.25 9.89
C ILE A 130 7.18 11.42 9.44
N ASP A 131 7.44 12.14 8.34
CA ASP A 131 8.80 12.30 7.83
C ASP A 131 9.67 13.20 8.73
N ALA A 132 9.06 14.21 9.36
CA ALA A 132 9.73 15.08 10.33
C ALA A 132 9.96 14.43 11.71
N HIS A 133 9.19 13.37 12.04
CA HIS A 133 9.14 12.75 13.36
C HIS A 133 9.35 11.23 13.33
N GLN A 134 10.22 10.74 12.43
CA GLN A 134 10.37 9.30 12.15
C GLN A 134 10.79 8.48 13.38
N GLU A 135 11.53 9.10 14.30
CA GLU A 135 11.98 8.52 15.57
C GLU A 135 10.85 8.20 16.55
N GLU A 136 9.68 8.78 16.37
CA GLU A 136 8.49 8.53 17.20
C GLU A 136 7.75 7.24 16.79
N TYR A 137 8.11 6.64 15.65
CA TYR A 137 7.37 5.54 15.04
C TYR A 137 8.24 4.28 14.86
N ASP A 138 7.65 3.10 15.11
CA ASP A 138 8.26 1.81 14.74
C ASP A 138 8.07 1.56 13.24
N ILE A 139 8.94 2.19 12.43
CA ILE A 139 8.92 2.07 10.97
C ILE A 139 9.69 0.83 10.54
N VAL A 140 8.99 -0.07 9.86
CA VAL A 140 9.53 -1.33 9.34
C VAL A 140 9.57 -1.32 7.81
N SER A 141 10.58 -1.99 7.25
CA SER A 141 10.81 -2.15 5.81
C SER A 141 11.65 -3.41 5.58
N TRP A 142 11.60 -3.97 4.37
CA TRP A 142 12.31 -5.21 4.04
C TRP A 142 12.77 -5.21 2.58
N ALA A 143 13.97 -5.75 2.34
CA ALA A 143 14.36 -6.15 0.98
C ALA A 143 13.53 -7.35 0.55
N LEU A 144 13.07 -7.36 -0.71
CA LEU A 144 12.16 -8.37 -1.23
C LEU A 144 12.58 -8.85 -2.61
N GLU A 145 12.38 -10.14 -2.86
CA GLU A 145 12.62 -10.80 -4.13
C GLU A 145 11.28 -11.22 -4.75
N PRO A 146 11.15 -11.24 -6.08
CA PRO A 146 9.94 -11.71 -6.75
C PRO A 146 9.53 -13.11 -6.28
N GLY A 147 8.25 -13.29 -6.01
CA GLY A 147 7.69 -14.60 -5.63
C GLY A 147 8.00 -15.07 -4.19
N ARG A 148 8.73 -14.31 -3.37
CA ARG A 148 8.84 -14.62 -1.93
C ARG A 148 7.50 -14.40 -1.23
N ARG A 149 7.10 -15.40 -0.43
CA ARG A 149 5.77 -15.52 0.19
C ARG A 149 5.75 -15.17 1.67
N ASP A 150 6.92 -15.02 2.27
CA ASP A 150 7.13 -15.18 3.71
C ASP A 150 6.69 -13.97 4.54
N ARG A 151 6.44 -12.80 3.92
CA ARG A 151 6.15 -11.58 4.67
C ARG A 151 5.31 -10.59 3.87
N LEU A 152 3.98 -10.60 4.11
CA LEU A 152 3.11 -9.41 4.30
C LEU A 152 1.73 -9.55 3.65
N PRO A 153 0.69 -9.95 4.42
CA PRO A 153 -0.51 -9.15 4.51
C PRO A 153 -0.20 -7.90 5.36
N LEU A 154 -0.37 -6.71 4.79
CA LEU A 154 -0.40 -5.48 5.58
C LEU A 154 -1.86 -5.23 5.96
N PRO A 155 -2.24 -5.34 7.26
CA PRO A 155 -3.50 -4.73 7.69
C PRO A 155 -3.42 -3.23 7.38
N ASN A 156 -4.56 -2.55 7.24
CA ASN A 156 -4.66 -1.13 6.91
C ASN A 156 -3.82 -0.20 7.81
N ALA A 157 -2.53 -0.14 7.50
CA ALA A 157 -1.47 0.50 8.26
C ALA A 157 -0.91 1.65 7.43
N ALA A 158 -0.34 2.64 8.12
CA ALA A 158 0.32 3.76 7.50
C ALA A 158 1.52 3.25 6.70
N GLY A 159 1.43 3.41 5.38
CA GLY A 159 2.44 2.97 4.43
C GLY A 159 2.95 4.12 3.57
N ALA A 160 4.22 4.04 3.18
CA ALA A 160 4.86 4.93 2.21
C ALA A 160 5.93 4.15 1.44
N GLN A 161 6.15 4.48 0.18
CA GLN A 161 7.22 3.87 -0.62
C GLN A 161 8.16 4.96 -1.12
N ARG A 162 9.45 4.85 -0.76
CA ARG A 162 10.48 5.80 -1.18
C ARG A 162 10.99 5.50 -2.58
#